data_AF-W7F842-F1
#
_entry.id   AF-W7F842-F1
#
_cell.length_a   1.000
_cell.length_b   1.000
_cell.length_c   1.000
_cell.angle_alpha   90.00
_cell.angle_beta   90.00
_cell.angle_gamma   90.00
#
_symmetry.space_group_name_H-M   'P 1'
#
loop_
_entity.id
_entity.type
_entity.pdbx_description
1 polymer ?
#
loop_
_entity_poly.entity_id
_entity_poly.type
_entity_poly.pdbx_seq_one_letter_code
_entity_poly.pdbx_strand_id
1 'polypeptide(L)'
;MGNALNKLLKHYRNVEKKKNEYKFGKILGCGSFGKKYTMSSDIWALGVMVFFMLTGKYPFEGKNTPKVVDEILNKNINWKGKEFSSLSIEAVDFLKRLLERNEKKRLTAYQALHHPWITSQVG
;
A
#
# COMPACT_ATOMS: atom_id res chain seq x y z
N MET A 1 -40.71 13.80 -5.96
CA MET A 1 -39.89 12.79 -6.69
C MET A 1 -38.43 12.65 -6.19
N GLY A 2 -37.92 13.46 -5.24
CA GLY A 2 -36.50 13.42 -4.84
C GLY A 2 -36.04 12.27 -3.91
N ASN A 3 -36.95 11.50 -3.30
CA ASN A 3 -36.58 10.55 -2.25
C ASN A 3 -35.98 9.23 -2.78
N ALA A 4 -36.43 8.76 -3.94
CA ALA A 4 -35.95 7.51 -4.53
C ALA A 4 -34.52 7.66 -5.07
N LEU A 5 -34.24 8.74 -5.81
CA LEU A 5 -32.91 9.01 -6.37
C LEU A 5 -31.86 9.20 -5.27
N ASN A 6 -32.18 9.95 -4.21
CA ASN A 6 -31.28 10.12 -3.07
C ASN A 6 -31.01 8.81 -2.32
N LYS A 7 -32.01 7.94 -2.21
CA LYS A 7 -31.87 6.61 -1.60
C LYS A 7 -30.97 5.70 -2.45
N LEU A 8 -31.12 5.74 -3.78
CA LEU A 8 -30.27 5.00 -4.73
C LEU A 8 -28.82 5.51 -4.71
N LEU A 9 -28.60 6.82 -4.74
CA LEU A 9 -27.26 7.41 -4.65
C LEU A 9 -26.56 7.06 -3.34
N LYS A 10 -27.28 7.09 -2.22
CA LYS A 10 -26.75 6.69 -0.91
C LYS A 10 -26.40 5.20 -0.88
N HIS A 11 -27.25 4.34 -1.45
CA HIS A 11 -26.98 2.91 -1.55
C HIS A 11 -25.75 2.63 -2.44
N TYR A 12 -25.69 3.23 -3.62
CA TYR A 12 -24.56 3.08 -4.56
C TYR A 12 -23.22 3.49 -3.90
N ARG A 13 -23.19 4.66 -3.25
CA ARG A 13 -22.00 5.13 -2.52
C ARG A 13 -21.57 4.16 -1.40
N ASN A 14 -22.53 3.57 -0.69
CA ASN A 14 -22.24 2.58 0.35
C ASN A 14 -21.69 1.27 -0.22
N VAL A 15 -22.20 0.81 -1.37
CA VAL A 15 -21.71 -0.38 -2.07
C VAL A 15 -20.27 -0.17 -2.55
N GLU A 16 -19.97 0.98 -3.17
CA GLU A 16 -18.59 1.33 -3.56
C GLU A 16 -17.65 1.39 -2.36
N LYS A 17 -18.09 2.01 -1.25
CA LYS A 17 -17.30 2.09 -0.03
C LYS A 17 -16.93 0.70 0.51
N LYS A 18 -17.90 -0.21 0.60
CA LYS A 18 -17.65 -1.61 1.02
C LYS A 18 -16.74 -2.36 0.05
N LYS A 19 -16.87 -2.13 -1.26
CA LYS A 19 -16.02 -2.74 -2.28
C LYS A 19 -14.56 -2.27 -2.16
N ASN A 20 -14.34 -0.98 -1.93
CA ASN A 20 -13.01 -0.42 -1.71
C ASN A 20 -12.40 -0.90 -0.40
N GLU A 21 -13.19 -0.97 0.68
CA GLU A 21 -12.74 -1.51 1.96
C GLU A 21 -12.31 -2.98 1.85
N TYR A 22 -13.09 -3.83 1.15
CA TYR A 22 -12.72 -5.21 0.88
C TYR A 22 -11.42 -5.33 0.06
N LYS A 23 -11.29 -4.54 -1.01
CA LYS A 23 -10.07 -4.53 -1.83
C LYS A 23 -8.86 -4.04 -1.02
N PHE A 24 -9.04 -3.01 -0.19
CA PHE A 24 -7.98 -2.44 0.64
C PHE A 24 -7.52 -3.44 1.70
N GLY A 25 -8.47 -4.10 2.36
CA GLY A 25 -8.20 -5.22 3.25
C GLY A 25 -7.42 -6.33 2.57
N LYS A 26 -7.74 -6.66 1.32
CA LYS A 26 -6.97 -7.65 0.53
C LYS A 26 -5.53 -7.20 0.21
N ILE A 27 -5.28 -5.90 0.02
CA ILE A 27 -3.91 -5.38 -0.13
C ILE A 27 -3.16 -5.53 1.17
N LEU A 28 -3.75 -5.12 2.30
CA LEU A 28 -3.08 -5.23 3.59
C LEU A 28 -2.93 -6.69 4.06
N GLY A 29 -3.71 -7.62 3.51
CA GLY A 29 -3.83 -8.97 4.02
C GLY A 29 -4.70 -9.08 5.26
N CYS A 30 -5.57 -8.09 5.48
CA CYS A 30 -6.59 -8.05 6.53
C CYS A 30 -7.97 -8.03 5.87
N GLY A 31 -8.51 -9.21 5.55
CA GLY A 31 -9.80 -9.32 4.86
C GLY A 31 -10.99 -9.09 5.81
N SER A 32 -11.57 -7.89 5.81
CA SER A 32 -12.80 -7.47 6.52
C SER A 32 -12.77 -7.62 8.05
N PHE A 33 -13.39 -6.65 8.75
CA PHE A 33 -13.62 -6.67 10.20
C PHE A 33 -14.07 -8.06 10.68
N GLY A 34 -13.14 -8.83 11.26
CA GLY A 34 -13.32 -10.22 11.66
C GLY A 34 -12.13 -11.16 11.40
N LYS A 35 -11.20 -10.82 10.48
CA LYS A 35 -9.93 -11.56 10.32
C LYS A 35 -8.75 -10.80 10.93
N LYS A 36 -7.93 -11.54 11.69
CA LYS A 36 -6.72 -11.05 12.38
C LYS A 36 -5.81 -10.25 11.43
N TYR A 37 -5.34 -9.12 11.93
CA TYR A 37 -4.16 -8.42 11.41
C TYR A 37 -3.08 -9.45 11.04
N THR A 38 -2.52 -9.38 9.84
CA THR A 38 -1.50 -10.32 9.38
C THR A 38 -0.14 -9.66 9.40
N MET A 39 0.92 -10.46 9.53
CA MET A 39 2.31 -9.97 9.44
C MET A 39 2.58 -9.24 8.12
N SER A 40 1.83 -9.54 7.05
CA SER A 40 1.95 -8.86 5.77
C SER A 40 1.52 -7.39 5.83
N SER A 41 0.56 -7.03 6.71
CA SER A 41 0.21 -5.63 6.98
C SER A 41 1.40 -4.86 7.55
N ASP A 42 2.16 -5.47 8.46
CA ASP A 42 3.35 -4.86 9.06
C ASP A 42 4.43 -4.62 8.00
N ILE A 43 4.61 -5.55 7.07
CA ILE A 43 5.56 -5.39 5.96
C ILE A 43 5.14 -4.26 5.01
N TRP A 44 3.84 -4.08 4.77
CA TRP A 44 3.35 -2.92 4.02
C TRP A 44 3.65 -1.61 4.74
N ALA A 45 3.34 -1.54 6.05
CA ALA A 45 3.63 -0.36 6.85
C ALA A 45 5.14 -0.04 6.87
N LEU A 46 5.99 -1.06 6.99
CA LEU A 46 7.44 -0.94 6.84
C LEU A 46 7.81 -0.36 5.48
N GLY A 47 7.24 -0.86 4.38
CA GLY A 47 7.47 -0.32 3.03
C GLY A 47 7.12 1.16 2.91
N VAL A 48 5.99 1.59 3.49
CA VAL A 48 5.59 3.01 3.51
C VAL A 48 6.60 3.86 4.29
N MET A 49 7.06 3.37 5.45
CA MET A 49 8.05 4.07 6.27
C MET A 49 9.42 4.16 5.58
N VAL A 50 9.92 3.07 4.99
CA VAL A 50 11.19 3.06 4.25
C VAL A 50 11.12 4.00 3.04
N PHE A 51 9.99 4.00 2.33
CA PHE A 51 9.77 4.94 1.23
C PHE A 51 9.91 6.39 1.71
N PHE A 52 9.24 6.73 2.81
CA PHE A 52 9.31 8.07 3.39
C PHE A 52 10.74 8.44 3.82
N MET A 53 11.46 7.53 4.48
CA MET A 53 12.84 7.77 4.91
C MET A 53 13.80 8.01 3.74
N LEU A 54 13.62 7.32 2.62
CA LEU A 54 14.51 7.42 1.46
C LEU A 54 14.18 8.59 0.52
N THR A 55 12.91 8.98 0.43
CA THR A 55 12.44 9.98 -0.55
C THR A 55 11.94 11.29 0.06
N GLY A 56 11.69 11.32 1.37
CA GLY A 56 11.05 12.43 2.07
C GLY A 56 9.56 12.64 1.73
N LYS A 57 8.91 11.68 1.06
CA LYS A 57 7.52 11.78 0.59
C LYS A 57 6.74 10.52 0.92
N TYR A 58 5.40 10.59 0.93
CA TYR A 58 4.59 9.39 1.04
C TYR A 58 4.32 8.77 -0.34
N PRO A 59 4.26 7.43 -0.44
CA PRO A 59 3.92 6.75 -1.70
C PRO A 59 2.47 6.99 -2.12
N PHE A 60 1.58 7.23 -1.15
CA PHE A 60 0.15 7.46 -1.34
C PHE A 60 -0.30 8.61 -0.43
N GLU A 61 -0.94 9.62 -1.01
CA GLU A 61 -1.39 10.83 -0.31
C GLU A 61 -2.84 11.15 -0.66
N GLY A 62 -3.58 11.72 0.29
CA GLY A 62 -4.97 12.06 0.07
C GLY A 62 -5.48 12.99 1.14
N LYS A 63 -6.41 13.88 0.77
CA LYS A 63 -7.00 14.87 1.69
C LYS A 63 -7.79 14.24 2.84
N ASN A 64 -8.14 12.95 2.74
CA ASN A 64 -8.86 12.17 3.75
C ASN A 64 -8.65 10.67 3.52
N THR A 65 -9.04 9.85 4.50
CA THR A 65 -8.87 8.38 4.46
C THR A 65 -9.44 7.73 3.19
N PRO A 66 -10.67 8.06 2.71
CA PRO A 66 -11.18 7.49 1.47
C PRO A 66 -10.29 7.78 0.24
N LYS A 67 -9.70 8.97 0.16
CA LYS A 67 -8.80 9.34 -0.94
C LYS A 67 -7.45 8.64 -0.85
N VAL A 68 -6.91 8.46 0.36
CA VAL A 68 -5.69 7.67 0.57
C VAL A 68 -5.93 6.21 0.18
N VAL A 69 -7.07 5.63 0.59
CA VAL A 69 -7.46 4.26 0.18
C VAL A 69 -7.60 4.16 -1.33
N ASP A 70 -8.22 5.14 -1.99
CA ASP A 70 -8.34 5.19 -3.44
C ASP A 70 -6.97 5.22 -4.13
N GLU A 71 -6.03 6.05 -3.66
CA GLU A 71 -4.64 6.03 -4.14
C GLU A 71 -3.98 4.66 -3.92
N ILE A 72 -4.09 4.11 -2.71
CA ILE A 72 -3.54 2.79 -2.40
C ILE A 72 -4.17 1.72 -3.28
N LEU A 73 -5.42 1.83 -3.72
CA LEU A 73 -6.05 0.84 -4.58
C LEU A 73 -5.67 0.97 -6.06
N ASN A 74 -5.55 2.20 -6.55
CA ASN A 74 -5.59 2.46 -7.99
C ASN A 74 -4.31 3.10 -8.55
N LYS A 75 -3.48 3.72 -7.71
CA LYS A 75 -2.26 4.42 -8.14
C LYS A 75 -1.06 3.49 -8.15
N ASN A 76 -0.36 3.40 -9.27
CA ASN A 76 0.94 2.74 -9.31
C ASN A 76 2.04 3.73 -8.94
N ILE A 77 2.99 3.27 -8.11
CA ILE A 77 4.19 4.04 -7.79
C ILE A 77 5.03 4.13 -9.07
N ASN A 78 5.45 5.35 -9.43
CA ASN A 78 6.34 5.55 -10.56
C ASN A 78 7.80 5.32 -10.15
N TRP A 79 8.24 4.07 -10.22
CA TRP A 79 9.62 3.68 -9.85
C TRP A 79 10.72 4.26 -10.74
N LYS A 80 10.38 5.01 -11.79
CA LYS A 80 11.31 5.77 -12.64
C LYS A 80 11.30 7.26 -12.31
N GLY A 81 10.63 7.65 -11.23
CA GLY A 81 10.59 9.03 -10.73
C GLY A 81 11.96 9.52 -10.28
N LYS A 82 12.16 10.84 -10.33
CA LYS A 82 13.42 11.49 -9.92
C LYS A 82 13.76 11.27 -8.45
N GLU A 83 12.78 10.98 -7.61
CA GLU A 83 12.97 10.62 -6.21
C GLU A 83 13.77 9.32 -6.00
N PHE A 84 13.88 8.47 -7.04
CA PHE A 84 14.64 7.22 -6.99
C PHE A 84 16.00 7.32 -7.69
N SER A 85 16.32 8.44 -8.34
CA SER A 85 17.55 8.53 -9.17
C SER A 85 18.84 8.48 -8.35
N SER A 86 18.77 8.82 -7.06
CA SER A 86 19.90 8.74 -6.12
C SER A 86 19.91 7.45 -5.30
N LEU A 87 18.92 6.57 -5.46
CA LEU A 87 18.84 5.32 -4.73
C LEU A 87 19.51 4.19 -5.50
N SER A 88 20.11 3.23 -4.80
CA SER A 88 20.66 2.04 -5.43
C SER A 88 19.55 1.16 -6.04
N ILE A 89 19.92 0.32 -6.99
CA ILE A 89 18.98 -0.60 -7.65
C ILE A 89 18.36 -1.54 -6.61
N GLU A 90 19.15 -1.98 -5.63
CA GLU A 90 18.75 -2.85 -4.53
C GLU A 90 17.77 -2.15 -3.59
N ALA A 91 17.95 -0.86 -3.31
CA ALA A 91 17.03 -0.07 -2.48
C ALA A 91 15.65 0.03 -3.14
N VAL A 92 15.64 0.29 -4.45
CA VAL A 92 14.40 0.36 -5.24
C VAL A 92 13.73 -1.02 -5.34
N ASP A 93 14.50 -2.09 -5.52
CA ASP A 93 13.97 -3.47 -5.52
C ASP A 93 13.35 -3.83 -4.16
N PHE A 94 14.02 -3.47 -3.07
CA PHE A 94 13.50 -3.68 -1.71
C PHE A 94 12.15 -2.98 -1.51
N LEU A 95 12.06 -1.70 -1.87
CA LEU A 95 10.81 -0.93 -1.79
C LEU A 95 9.68 -1.56 -2.61
N LYS A 96 9.97 -1.98 -3.85
CA LYS A 96 8.99 -2.65 -4.73
C LYS A 96 8.41 -3.91 -4.08
N ARG A 97 9.26 -4.71 -3.45
CA ARG A 97 8.87 -5.98 -2.84
C ARG A 97 8.15 -5.81 -1.49
N LEU A 98 8.46 -4.78 -0.71
CA LEU A 98 7.71 -4.41 0.49
C LEU A 98 6.31 -3.86 0.13
N LEU A 99 6.23 -3.03 -0.90
CA LEU A 99 5.00 -2.38 -1.39
C LEU A 99 4.31 -3.20 -2.50
N GLU A 100 4.58 -4.50 -2.58
CA GLU A 100 3.88 -5.41 -3.47
C GLU A 100 2.41 -5.52 -3.04
N ARG A 101 1.50 -5.26 -3.96
CA ARG A 101 0.05 -5.23 -3.72
C ARG A 101 -0.52 -6.62 -3.45
N ASN A 102 0.04 -7.63 -4.09
CA ASN A 102 -0.31 -9.01 -3.83
C ASN A 102 0.41 -9.49 -2.56
N GLU A 103 -0.33 -9.54 -1.46
CA GLU A 103 0.11 -10.11 -0.16
C GLU A 103 0.97 -11.38 -0.30
N LYS A 104 0.59 -12.31 -1.18
CA LYS A 104 1.28 -13.60 -1.34
C LYS A 104 2.66 -13.48 -2.02
N LYS A 105 2.89 -12.38 -2.71
CA LYS A 105 4.16 -12.06 -3.39
C LYS A 105 4.99 -11.04 -2.60
N ARG A 106 4.39 -10.37 -1.62
CA ARG A 106 5.07 -9.45 -0.71
C ARG A 106 6.09 -10.21 0.13
N LEU A 107 7.21 -9.57 0.43
CA LEU A 107 8.22 -10.14 1.32
C LEU A 107 7.60 -10.49 2.68
N THR A 108 8.13 -11.54 3.29
CA THR A 108 8.00 -11.76 4.73
C THR A 108 9.08 -10.96 5.48
N ALA A 109 8.90 -10.77 6.79
CA ALA A 109 9.91 -10.12 7.62
C ALA A 109 11.29 -10.80 7.51
N TYR A 110 11.31 -12.14 7.50
CA TYR A 110 12.52 -12.94 7.34
C TYR A 110 13.21 -12.66 5.99
N GLN A 111 12.44 -12.66 4.90
CA GLN A 111 12.99 -12.38 3.57
C GLN A 111 13.46 -10.93 3.45
N ALA A 112 12.75 -9.98 4.07
CA ALA A 112 13.13 -8.57 4.07
C ALA A 112 14.46 -8.35 4.80
N LEU A 113 14.66 -9.00 5.94
CA LEU A 113 15.91 -8.92 6.71
C LEU A 113 17.11 -9.47 5.93
N HIS A 114 16.89 -10.45 5.05
CA HIS A 114 17.93 -11.07 4.21
C HIS A 114 18.01 -10.47 2.80
N HIS A 115 17.32 -9.36 2.55
CA HIS A 115 17.35 -8.74 1.25
C HIS A 115 18.73 -8.12 0.97
N PRO A 116 19.28 -8.21 -0.26
CA PRO A 116 20.59 -7.67 -0.59
C PRO A 116 20.82 -6.23 -0.15
N TRP A 117 19.81 -5.36 -0.23
CA TRP A 117 19.91 -3.97 0.25
C TRP A 117 20.18 -3.84 1.76
N ILE A 118 19.67 -4.77 2.56
CA ILE A 118 19.86 -4.79 4.03
C ILE A 118 21.17 -5.51 4.38
N THR A 119 21.49 -6.59 3.67
CA THR A 119 22.64 -7.44 3.97
C THR A 119 23.92 -7.02 3.27
N SER A 120 23.85 -6.16 2.26
CA SER A 120 25.03 -5.58 1.63
C SER A 120 25.73 -4.73 2.69
N GLN A 121 26.82 -5.27 3.23
CA GLN A 121 27.74 -4.52 4.06
C GLN A 121 28.13 -3.26 3.28
N VAL A 122 27.85 -2.09 3.87
CA VAL A 122 28.50 -0.86 3.46
C VAL A 122 29.97 -1.05 3.82
N GLY A 123 30.77 -1.46 2.83
CA GLY A 123 32.23 -1.33 2.87
C GLY A 123 32.63 0.09 2.55
#